data_AF-A0A258KUH2-F1
#
_entry.id   AF-A0A258KUH2-F1
#
_cell.length_a   1.000
_cell.length_b   1.000
_cell.length_c   1.000
_cell.angle_alpha   90.00
_cell.angle_beta   90.00
_cell.angle_gamma   90.00
#
_symmetry.space_group_name_H-M   'P 1'
#
loop_
_entity.id
_entity.type
_entity.pdbx_description
1 polymer ?
#
loop_
_entity_poly.entity_id
_entity_poly.type
_entity_poly.pdbx_seq_one_letter_code
_entity_poly.pdbx_strand_id
1 'polypeptide(L)'
;EALEPVGERAFQLHDQPDASLWEFRGRANVHTYSSVMCWAACDRLGNAAEKLGLTDRAAFWNDRAAQVRATIDDAAWNPELGRFAATFGGDELDASLLQLVDLRFISANDPRNIATVAAVESGLRKGSYLLRYAIPDDFGEPETAFNICTFWLIEAMHLAGRAEEARALFEDMLARRTAAGLLSEDIGFSDGELWGNYPQTYSLVGLINCAVLLSRPWTSVR
;
A
#
# COMPACT_ATOMS: atom_id res chain seq x y z
N GLU A 1 -11.75 21.93 -11.63
CA GLU A 1 -11.45 22.03 -13.07
C GLU A 1 -10.08 21.49 -13.47
N ALA A 2 -8.93 22.11 -13.15
CA ALA A 2 -7.62 21.65 -13.68
C ALA A 2 -7.22 20.20 -13.32
N LEU A 3 -7.69 19.68 -12.18
CA LEU A 3 -7.43 18.29 -11.73
C LEU A 3 -8.47 17.28 -12.27
N GLU A 4 -9.58 17.76 -12.82
CA GLU A 4 -10.69 16.91 -13.27
C GLU A 4 -10.32 15.97 -14.43
N PRO A 5 -9.46 16.36 -15.40
CA PRO A 5 -8.98 15.43 -16.41
C PRO A 5 -8.31 14.17 -15.83
N VAL A 6 -7.64 14.29 -14.68
CA VAL A 6 -7.04 13.14 -13.98
C VAL A 6 -8.13 12.24 -13.41
N GLY A 7 -9.18 12.81 -12.81
CA GLY A 7 -10.34 12.06 -12.33
C GLY A 7 -11.12 11.38 -13.44
N GLU A 8 -11.30 12.03 -14.59
CA GLU A 8 -11.94 11.45 -15.77
C GLU A 8 -11.15 10.24 -16.27
N ARG A 9 -9.82 10.37 -16.34
CA ARG A 9 -8.95 9.28 -16.77
C ARG A 9 -8.96 8.12 -15.77
N ALA A 10 -8.91 8.42 -14.48
CA ALA A 10 -9.02 7.42 -13.41
C ALA A 10 -10.34 6.66 -13.49
N PHE A 11 -11.46 7.37 -13.65
CA PHE A 11 -12.78 6.74 -13.80
C PHE A 11 -12.86 5.84 -15.03
N GLN A 12 -12.24 6.22 -16.15
CA GLN A 12 -12.20 5.39 -17.36
C GLN A 12 -11.31 4.14 -17.25
N LEU A 13 -10.27 4.18 -16.40
CA LEU A 13 -9.24 3.14 -16.34
C LEU A 13 -9.37 2.20 -15.13
N HIS A 14 -10.29 2.47 -14.21
CA HIS A 14 -10.34 1.79 -12.92
C HIS A 14 -10.49 0.27 -12.98
N ASP A 15 -11.00 -0.27 -14.08
CA ASP A 15 -11.25 -1.69 -14.33
C ASP A 15 -10.44 -2.23 -15.53
N GLN A 16 -9.43 -1.48 -16.00
CA GLN A 16 -8.62 -1.86 -17.16
C GLN A 16 -7.31 -2.53 -16.73
N PRO A 17 -6.81 -3.53 -17.49
CA PRO A 17 -5.53 -4.15 -17.18
C PRO A 17 -4.34 -3.19 -17.27
N ASP A 18 -3.42 -3.28 -16.31
CA ASP A 18 -2.15 -2.55 -16.31
C ASP A 18 -0.99 -3.43 -15.79
N ALA A 19 0.20 -2.85 -15.63
CA ALA A 19 1.41 -3.55 -15.20
C ALA A 19 1.65 -3.51 -13.66
N SER A 20 0.67 -3.08 -12.86
CA SER A 20 0.81 -2.76 -11.44
C SER A 20 1.83 -1.62 -11.17
N LEU A 21 1.93 -1.21 -9.90
CA LEU A 21 2.98 -0.30 -9.43
C LEU A 21 4.40 -0.88 -9.54
N TRP A 22 4.51 -2.20 -9.74
CA TRP A 22 5.76 -2.93 -9.86
C TRP A 22 6.27 -3.05 -11.30
N GLU A 23 5.53 -2.51 -12.27
CA GLU A 23 5.90 -2.50 -13.70
C GLU A 23 6.20 -3.91 -14.25
N PHE A 24 5.30 -4.87 -13.96
CA PHE A 24 5.44 -6.25 -14.44
C PHE A 24 5.61 -6.30 -15.96
N ARG A 25 6.64 -7.00 -16.42
CA ARG A 25 6.92 -7.16 -17.85
C ARG A 25 6.16 -8.35 -18.42
N GLY A 26 5.40 -8.12 -19.49
CA GLY A 26 4.69 -9.17 -20.21
C GLY A 26 3.45 -9.73 -19.51
N ARG A 27 3.01 -9.12 -18.40
CA ARG A 27 1.77 -9.46 -17.69
C ARG A 27 0.94 -8.20 -17.55
N ALA A 28 -0.35 -8.30 -17.82
CA ALA A 28 -1.30 -7.23 -17.56
C ALA A 28 -2.55 -7.82 -16.91
N ASN A 29 -2.93 -7.29 -15.75
CA ASN A 29 -4.14 -7.68 -15.02
C ASN A 29 -4.82 -6.42 -14.49
N VAL A 30 -6.07 -6.54 -14.07
CA VAL A 30 -6.72 -5.45 -13.32
C VAL A 30 -6.24 -5.55 -11.87
N HIS A 31 -5.31 -4.67 -11.50
CA HIS A 31 -4.65 -4.69 -10.19
C HIS A 31 -5.45 -3.90 -9.15
N THR A 32 -5.71 -4.52 -8.00
CA THR A 32 -6.50 -3.92 -6.91
C THR A 32 -5.94 -2.58 -6.47
N TYR A 33 -4.61 -2.47 -6.31
CA TYR A 33 -3.96 -1.21 -5.96
C TYR A 33 -4.21 -0.11 -7.01
N SER A 34 -4.06 -0.41 -8.30
CA SER A 34 -4.29 0.53 -9.40
C SER A 34 -5.74 1.03 -9.43
N SER A 35 -6.71 0.12 -9.27
CA SER A 35 -8.13 0.46 -9.19
C SER A 35 -8.42 1.35 -7.98
N VAL A 36 -7.81 1.06 -6.82
CA VAL A 36 -7.97 1.86 -5.60
C VAL A 36 -7.33 3.25 -5.74
N MET A 37 -6.21 3.38 -6.48
CA MET A 37 -5.66 4.69 -6.84
C MET A 37 -6.61 5.48 -7.76
N CYS A 38 -7.31 4.80 -8.68
CA CYS A 38 -8.33 5.43 -9.51
C CYS A 38 -9.55 5.88 -8.67
N TRP A 39 -9.98 5.06 -7.72
CA TRP A 39 -10.99 5.43 -6.73
C TRP A 39 -10.55 6.66 -5.93
N ALA A 40 -9.31 6.66 -5.42
CA ALA A 40 -8.78 7.75 -4.62
C ALA A 40 -8.76 9.07 -5.41
N ALA A 41 -8.42 9.04 -6.71
CA ALA A 41 -8.50 10.24 -7.55
C ALA A 41 -9.92 10.83 -7.58
N CYS A 42 -10.95 10.00 -7.77
CA CYS A 42 -12.35 10.45 -7.74
C CYS A 42 -12.76 10.96 -6.35
N ASP A 43 -12.46 10.19 -5.30
CA ASP A 43 -12.80 10.52 -3.92
C ASP A 43 -12.14 11.83 -3.45
N ARG A 44 -10.85 12.02 -3.76
CA ARG A 44 -10.13 13.25 -3.39
C ARG A 44 -10.64 14.48 -4.16
N LEU A 45 -11.10 14.32 -5.40
CA LEU A 45 -11.77 15.40 -6.15
C LEU A 45 -13.10 15.80 -5.51
N GLY A 46 -13.90 14.82 -5.07
CA GLY A 46 -15.13 15.06 -4.30
C GLY A 46 -14.86 15.83 -3.01
N ASN A 47 -13.93 15.34 -2.19
CA ASN A 47 -13.51 16.00 -0.95
C ASN A 47 -12.98 17.43 -1.18
N ALA A 48 -12.19 17.65 -2.23
CA ALA A 48 -11.69 18.98 -2.57
C ALA A 48 -12.83 19.93 -2.98
N ALA A 49 -13.78 19.45 -3.80
CA ALA A 49 -14.94 20.22 -4.21
C ALA A 49 -15.82 20.62 -3.01
N GLU A 50 -16.02 19.73 -2.03
CA GLU A 50 -16.72 20.04 -0.77
C GLU A 50 -16.03 21.16 0.00
N LYS A 51 -14.70 21.09 0.15
CA LYS A 51 -13.93 22.14 0.86
C LYS A 51 -13.98 23.50 0.15
N LEU A 52 -14.21 23.51 -1.16
CA LEU A 52 -14.34 24.72 -1.97
C LEU A 52 -15.81 25.20 -2.09
N GLY A 53 -16.78 24.48 -1.54
CA GLY A 53 -18.21 24.81 -1.65
C GLY A 53 -18.83 24.53 -3.03
N LEU A 54 -18.16 23.72 -3.87
CA LEU A 54 -18.61 23.35 -5.22
C LEU A 54 -19.53 22.13 -5.16
N THR A 55 -20.74 22.30 -4.61
CA THR A 55 -21.68 21.22 -4.28
C THR A 55 -21.97 20.27 -5.46
N ASP A 56 -22.22 20.81 -6.66
CA ASP A 56 -22.52 19.98 -7.84
C ASP A 56 -21.33 19.12 -8.26
N ARG A 57 -20.10 19.65 -8.15
CA ARG A 57 -18.88 18.89 -8.45
C ARG A 57 -18.57 17.87 -7.37
N ALA A 58 -18.82 18.19 -6.10
CA ALA A 58 -18.70 17.24 -5.01
C ALA A 58 -19.62 16.03 -5.24
N ALA A 59 -20.90 16.27 -5.50
CA ALA A 59 -21.86 15.20 -5.79
C ALA A 59 -21.43 14.34 -7.00
N PHE A 60 -20.99 14.99 -8.08
CA PHE A 60 -20.52 14.30 -9.28
C PHE A 60 -19.32 13.37 -9.02
N TRP A 61 -18.30 13.85 -8.30
CA TRP A 61 -17.10 13.05 -8.04
C TRP A 61 -17.31 11.99 -6.96
N ASN A 62 -18.14 12.27 -5.96
CA ASN A 62 -18.53 11.30 -4.94
C ASN A 62 -19.33 10.14 -5.55
N ASP A 63 -20.24 10.42 -6.50
CA ASP A 63 -20.97 9.37 -7.22
C ASP A 63 -20.02 8.46 -8.02
N ARG A 64 -19.06 9.04 -8.74
CA ARG A 64 -18.03 8.27 -9.45
C ARG A 64 -17.15 7.46 -8.51
N ALA A 65 -16.73 8.03 -7.39
CA ALA A 65 -15.98 7.31 -6.37
C ALA A 65 -16.79 6.13 -5.82
N ALA A 66 -18.10 6.29 -5.58
CA ALA A 66 -18.97 5.21 -5.15
C ALA A 66 -19.07 4.09 -6.20
N GLN A 67 -19.18 4.43 -7.49
CA GLN A 67 -19.19 3.45 -8.58
C GLN A 67 -17.89 2.65 -8.64
N VAL A 68 -16.72 3.32 -8.64
CA VAL A 68 -15.43 2.64 -8.67
C VAL A 68 -15.24 1.76 -7.42
N ARG A 69 -15.68 2.24 -6.24
CA ARG A 69 -15.63 1.47 -5.00
C ARG A 69 -16.46 0.19 -5.09
N ALA A 70 -17.67 0.26 -5.65
CA ALA A 70 -18.51 -0.91 -5.85
C ALA A 70 -17.83 -1.94 -6.78
N THR A 71 -17.18 -1.50 -7.86
CA THR A 71 -16.40 -2.38 -8.75
C THR A 71 -15.29 -3.09 -7.98
N ILE A 72 -14.52 -2.36 -7.15
CA ILE A 72 -13.42 -2.95 -6.37
C ILE A 72 -13.95 -3.91 -5.29
N ASP A 73 -14.99 -3.52 -4.55
CA ASP A 73 -15.57 -4.36 -3.50
C ASP A 73 -16.10 -5.70 -4.07
N ASP A 74 -16.63 -5.71 -5.29
CA ASP A 74 -17.12 -6.92 -5.96
C ASP A 74 -15.99 -7.77 -6.55
N ALA A 75 -15.03 -7.13 -7.23
CA ALA A 75 -14.04 -7.85 -8.04
C ALA A 75 -12.73 -8.17 -7.29
N ALA A 76 -12.31 -7.34 -6.33
CA ALA A 76 -11.05 -7.54 -5.60
C ALA A 76 -11.19 -8.35 -4.31
N TRP A 77 -12.40 -8.39 -3.73
CA TRP A 77 -12.67 -9.20 -2.55
C TRP A 77 -12.84 -10.68 -2.95
N ASN A 78 -12.01 -11.55 -2.40
CA ASN A 78 -12.14 -12.99 -2.60
C ASN A 78 -12.92 -13.60 -1.41
N PRO A 79 -14.20 -14.00 -1.59
CA PRO A 79 -15.02 -14.51 -0.50
C PRO A 79 -14.62 -15.92 -0.05
N GLU A 80 -13.98 -16.72 -0.91
CA GLU A 80 -13.53 -18.08 -0.56
C GLU A 80 -12.34 -18.03 0.40
N LEU A 81 -11.42 -17.09 0.17
CA LEU A 81 -10.24 -16.88 1.00
C LEU A 81 -10.47 -15.88 2.13
N GLY A 82 -11.57 -15.12 2.10
CA GLY A 82 -11.91 -14.12 3.10
C GLY A 82 -10.92 -12.97 3.18
N ARG A 83 -10.37 -12.53 2.04
CA ARG A 83 -9.40 -11.43 1.94
C ARG A 83 -9.44 -10.73 0.59
N PHE A 84 -8.84 -9.55 0.48
CA PHE A 84 -8.55 -8.96 -0.83
C PHE A 84 -7.43 -9.73 -1.55
N ALA A 85 -7.53 -9.78 -2.86
CA ALA A 85 -6.49 -10.29 -3.76
C ALA A 85 -5.77 -9.15 -4.48
N ALA A 86 -4.53 -9.42 -4.94
CA ALA A 86 -3.72 -8.43 -5.66
C ALA A 86 -4.31 -8.03 -7.02
N THR A 87 -5.14 -8.90 -7.61
CA THR A 87 -5.82 -8.70 -8.88
C THR A 87 -7.31 -9.00 -8.76
N PHE A 88 -8.13 -8.45 -9.65
CA PHE A 88 -9.55 -8.74 -9.71
C PHE A 88 -9.80 -10.21 -10.09
N GLY A 89 -10.64 -10.89 -9.30
CA GLY A 89 -10.96 -12.32 -9.46
C GLY A 89 -9.81 -13.27 -9.12
N GLY A 90 -8.65 -12.75 -8.69
CA GLY A 90 -7.48 -13.55 -8.37
C GLY A 90 -7.45 -14.05 -6.92
N ASP A 91 -6.33 -14.68 -6.58
CA ASP A 91 -6.01 -15.12 -5.23
C ASP A 91 -4.62 -14.64 -4.75
N GLU A 92 -3.87 -13.91 -5.58
CA GLU A 92 -2.48 -13.62 -5.29
C GLU A 92 -2.33 -12.62 -4.13
N LEU A 93 -1.21 -12.73 -3.41
CA LEU A 93 -0.79 -11.78 -2.40
C LEU A 93 0.19 -10.77 -2.97
N ASP A 94 0.02 -9.52 -2.58
CA ASP A 94 0.93 -8.42 -2.88
C ASP A 94 0.97 -7.44 -1.70
N ALA A 95 2.14 -6.91 -1.37
CA ALA A 95 2.34 -5.99 -0.26
C ALA A 95 1.57 -4.66 -0.44
N SER A 96 1.24 -4.28 -1.68
CA SER A 96 0.41 -3.10 -1.96
C SER A 96 -1.00 -3.20 -1.39
N LEU A 97 -1.49 -4.39 -1.03
CA LEU A 97 -2.76 -4.56 -0.32
C LEU A 97 -2.75 -3.90 1.07
N LEU A 98 -1.58 -3.69 1.67
CA LEU A 98 -1.45 -2.95 2.93
C LEU A 98 -1.82 -1.47 2.77
N GLN A 99 -1.69 -0.92 1.56
CA GLN A 99 -1.98 0.49 1.26
C GLN A 99 -3.48 0.80 1.18
N LEU A 100 -4.35 -0.21 1.20
CA LEU A 100 -5.81 0.01 1.21
C LEU A 100 -6.25 0.86 2.41
N VAL A 101 -5.57 0.71 3.56
CA VAL A 101 -5.84 1.51 4.76
C VAL A 101 -5.29 2.93 4.61
N ASP A 102 -4.06 3.08 4.15
CA ASP A 102 -3.42 4.40 3.99
C ASP A 102 -4.18 5.29 3.00
N LEU A 103 -4.64 4.70 1.89
CA LEU A 103 -5.47 5.38 0.89
C LEU A 103 -6.88 5.69 1.38
N ARG A 104 -7.25 5.19 2.57
CA ARG A 104 -8.56 5.30 3.23
C ARG A 104 -9.67 4.58 2.49
N PHE A 105 -9.32 3.59 1.68
CA PHE A 105 -10.29 2.75 0.98
C PHE A 105 -11.06 1.87 1.97
N ILE A 106 -10.36 1.33 2.96
CA ILE A 106 -10.92 0.49 4.01
C ILE A 106 -10.44 0.94 5.39
N SER A 107 -11.29 0.76 6.41
CA SER A 107 -10.90 1.03 7.79
C SER A 107 -9.89 0.00 8.29
N ALA A 108 -8.91 0.44 9.09
CA ALA A 108 -7.94 -0.46 9.72
C ALA A 108 -8.59 -1.60 10.52
N ASN A 109 -9.74 -1.31 11.15
CA ASN A 109 -10.49 -2.26 11.99
C ASN A 109 -11.56 -3.06 11.22
N ASP A 110 -11.70 -2.86 9.91
CA ASP A 110 -12.60 -3.67 9.09
C ASP A 110 -12.09 -5.13 9.11
N PRO A 111 -12.95 -6.13 9.43
CA PRO A 111 -12.54 -7.54 9.44
C PRO A 111 -11.88 -7.99 8.13
N ARG A 112 -12.30 -7.44 6.99
CA ARG A 112 -11.72 -7.72 5.67
C ARG A 112 -10.27 -7.22 5.58
N ASN A 113 -9.99 -6.05 6.14
CA ASN A 113 -8.63 -5.51 6.21
C ASN A 113 -7.76 -6.36 7.13
N ILE A 114 -8.25 -6.68 8.34
CA ILE A 114 -7.51 -7.50 9.32
C ILE A 114 -7.10 -8.85 8.70
N ALA A 115 -8.04 -9.53 8.04
CA ALA A 115 -7.77 -10.78 7.35
C ALA A 115 -6.75 -10.63 6.21
N THR A 116 -6.84 -9.54 5.44
CA THR A 116 -5.91 -9.25 4.35
C THR A 116 -4.50 -8.98 4.86
N VAL A 117 -4.34 -8.14 5.88
CA VAL A 117 -3.04 -7.85 6.51
C VAL A 117 -2.41 -9.12 7.08
N ALA A 118 -3.20 -9.95 7.78
CA ALA A 118 -2.72 -11.21 8.32
C ALA A 118 -2.24 -12.18 7.22
N ALA A 119 -2.96 -12.25 6.11
CA ALA A 119 -2.56 -13.08 4.97
C ALA A 119 -1.30 -12.57 4.28
N VAL A 120 -1.17 -11.25 4.07
CA VAL A 120 0.04 -10.62 3.52
C VAL A 120 1.22 -10.86 4.43
N GLU A 121 1.09 -10.63 5.74
CA GLU A 121 2.15 -10.87 6.71
C GLU A 121 2.58 -12.34 6.71
N SER A 122 1.63 -13.28 6.79
CA SER A 122 1.97 -14.71 6.81
C SER A 122 2.59 -15.21 5.50
N GLY A 123 2.15 -14.67 4.36
CA GLY A 123 2.59 -15.14 3.04
C GLY A 123 3.87 -14.50 2.53
N LEU A 124 4.12 -13.24 2.88
CA LEU A 124 5.20 -12.43 2.28
C LEU A 124 6.33 -12.10 3.27
N ARG A 125 6.16 -12.31 4.59
CA ARG A 125 7.17 -11.94 5.58
C ARG A 125 8.27 -13.00 5.68
N LYS A 126 9.53 -12.55 5.63
CA LYS A 126 10.75 -13.32 5.85
C LYS A 126 11.55 -12.67 6.99
N GLY A 127 11.35 -13.17 8.21
CA GLY A 127 11.92 -12.56 9.42
C GLY A 127 11.40 -11.13 9.61
N SER A 128 12.29 -10.15 9.55
CA SER A 128 11.94 -8.73 9.66
C SER A 128 11.52 -8.08 8.34
N TYR A 129 11.56 -8.79 7.22
CA TYR A 129 11.43 -8.16 5.91
C TYR A 129 10.18 -8.65 5.17
N LEU A 130 9.51 -7.76 4.44
CA LEU A 130 8.32 -8.10 3.66
C LEU A 130 8.63 -8.08 2.16
N LEU A 131 8.35 -9.20 1.48
CA LEU A 131 8.43 -9.29 0.01
C LEU A 131 7.36 -8.44 -0.67
N ARG A 132 7.60 -8.02 -1.92
CA ARG A 132 6.58 -7.38 -2.76
C ARG A 132 5.39 -8.32 -3.04
N TYR A 133 5.69 -9.54 -3.46
CA TYR A 133 4.73 -10.60 -3.81
C TYR A 133 5.44 -11.96 -3.75
N ALA A 134 4.68 -13.05 -3.64
CA ALA A 134 5.20 -14.42 -3.52
C ALA A 134 5.20 -15.16 -4.87
N ILE A 135 5.71 -14.53 -5.91
CA ILE A 135 5.89 -15.17 -7.22
C ILE A 135 7.38 -15.54 -7.33
N PRO A 136 7.73 -16.83 -7.46
CA PRO A 136 9.06 -17.22 -7.91
C PRO A 136 9.30 -16.59 -9.28
N ASP A 137 10.32 -15.76 -9.40
CA ASP A 137 10.69 -15.22 -10.70
C ASP A 137 11.53 -16.24 -11.48
N ASP A 138 11.94 -15.89 -12.70
CA ASP A 138 12.82 -16.72 -13.53
C ASP A 138 14.23 -16.92 -12.91
N PHE A 139 14.50 -16.31 -11.75
CA PHE A 139 15.80 -16.30 -11.06
C PHE A 139 15.79 -17.02 -9.70
N GLY A 140 14.63 -17.40 -9.15
CA GLY A 140 14.52 -18.25 -7.95
C GLY A 140 13.53 -17.73 -6.90
N GLU A 141 13.69 -18.18 -5.65
CA GLU A 141 13.06 -17.50 -4.52
C GLU A 141 13.74 -16.14 -4.33
N PRO A 142 13.00 -15.05 -4.06
CA PRO A 142 13.62 -13.76 -3.79
C PRO A 142 14.64 -13.87 -2.66
N GLU A 143 15.83 -13.32 -2.84
CA GLU A 143 16.87 -13.26 -1.80
C GLU A 143 16.85 -11.93 -1.03
N THR A 144 16.10 -10.95 -1.56
CA THR A 144 15.97 -9.61 -1.00
C THR A 144 14.51 -9.19 -0.88
N ALA A 145 14.23 -8.24 0.02
CA ALA A 145 12.93 -7.58 0.13
C ALA A 145 13.07 -6.07 -0.08
N PHE A 146 12.03 -5.49 -0.67
CA PHE A 146 11.92 -4.05 -0.83
C PHE A 146 11.57 -3.41 0.51
N ASN A 147 12.48 -2.60 1.04
CA ASN A 147 12.36 -1.91 2.33
C ASN A 147 11.03 -1.17 2.53
N ILE A 148 10.44 -0.55 1.49
CA ILE A 148 9.15 0.14 1.61
C ILE A 148 8.01 -0.80 2.03
N CYS A 149 8.02 -2.05 1.58
CA CYS A 149 6.99 -3.04 1.92
C CYS A 149 7.03 -3.36 3.43
N THR A 150 8.23 -3.43 4.01
CA THR A 150 8.38 -3.58 5.46
C THR A 150 7.85 -2.36 6.22
N PHE A 151 8.06 -1.14 5.71
CA PHE A 151 7.48 0.06 6.32
C PHE A 151 5.95 0.08 6.24
N TRP A 152 5.36 -0.36 5.11
CA TRP A 152 3.90 -0.52 5.03
C TRP A 152 3.36 -1.55 6.02
N LEU A 153 4.12 -2.62 6.30
CA LEU A 153 3.74 -3.58 7.35
C LEU A 153 3.77 -2.94 8.74
N ILE A 154 4.80 -2.16 9.04
CA ILE A 154 4.93 -1.43 10.31
C ILE A 154 3.70 -0.51 10.51
N GLU A 155 3.32 0.24 9.47
CA GLU A 155 2.13 1.10 9.51
C GLU A 155 0.86 0.29 9.74
N ALA A 156 0.66 -0.79 9.01
CA ALA A 156 -0.50 -1.67 9.16
C ALA A 156 -0.58 -2.30 10.56
N MET A 157 0.54 -2.76 11.10
CA MET A 157 0.63 -3.29 12.48
C MET A 157 0.25 -2.23 13.50
N HIS A 158 0.79 -1.02 13.37
CA HIS A 158 0.48 0.08 14.28
C HIS A 158 -1.02 0.42 14.26
N LEU A 159 -1.60 0.54 13.06
CA LEU A 159 -3.02 0.84 12.88
C LEU A 159 -3.94 -0.29 13.38
N ALA A 160 -3.46 -1.53 13.39
CA ALA A 160 -4.15 -2.68 14.00
C ALA A 160 -3.96 -2.79 15.53
N GLY A 161 -3.33 -1.80 16.18
CA GLY A 161 -3.09 -1.77 17.62
C GLY A 161 -1.87 -2.57 18.09
N ARG A 162 -1.06 -3.11 17.17
CA ARG A 162 0.19 -3.85 17.45
C ARG A 162 1.39 -2.90 17.55
N ALA A 163 1.24 -1.86 18.38
CA ALA A 163 2.19 -0.74 18.41
C ALA A 163 3.62 -1.13 18.84
N GLU A 164 3.76 -2.03 19.81
CA GLU A 164 5.08 -2.49 20.28
C GLU A 164 5.80 -3.35 19.24
N GLU A 165 5.08 -4.24 18.55
CA GLU A 165 5.64 -5.03 17.45
C GLU A 165 6.05 -4.13 16.28
N ALA A 166 5.21 -3.16 15.92
CA ALA A 166 5.53 -2.17 14.89
C ALA A 166 6.79 -1.38 15.24
N ARG A 167 6.94 -0.96 16.51
CA ARG A 167 8.12 -0.25 17.00
C ARG A 167 9.39 -1.11 16.92
N ALA A 168 9.33 -2.35 17.39
CA ALA A 168 10.47 -3.26 17.34
C ALA A 168 10.95 -3.49 15.89
N LEU A 169 10.00 -3.68 14.97
CA LEU A 169 10.29 -3.85 13.55
C LEU A 169 10.87 -2.56 12.92
N PHE A 170 10.34 -1.40 13.30
CA PHE A 170 10.86 -0.11 12.87
C PHE A 170 12.29 0.13 13.36
N GLU A 171 12.61 -0.22 14.61
CA GLU A 171 13.94 -0.10 15.18
C GLU A 171 14.97 -1.01 14.47
N ASP A 172 14.57 -2.23 14.08
CA ASP A 172 15.41 -3.09 13.26
C ASP A 172 15.69 -2.46 11.88
N MET A 173 14.67 -1.91 11.22
CA MET A 173 14.85 -1.17 9.96
C MET A 173 15.75 0.06 10.11
N LEU A 174 15.66 0.80 11.22
CA LEU A 174 16.52 1.95 11.50
C LEU A 174 17.98 1.56 11.69
N ALA A 175 18.26 0.35 12.20
CA ALA A 175 19.62 -0.18 12.36
C ALA A 175 20.28 -0.56 11.02
N ARG A 176 19.50 -0.71 9.94
CA ARG A 176 20.00 -1.02 8.58
C ARG A 176 20.45 0.20 7.78
N ARG A 177 20.25 1.41 8.31
CA ARG A 177 20.67 2.63 7.63
C ARG A 177 22.18 2.68 7.49
N THR A 178 22.64 3.27 6.39
CA THR A 178 24.04 3.65 6.24
C THR A 178 24.42 4.74 7.24
N ALA A 179 25.73 5.04 7.35
CA ALA A 179 26.21 6.16 8.15
C ALA A 179 25.63 7.53 7.74
N ALA A 180 25.15 7.65 6.49
CA ALA A 180 24.43 8.84 6.01
C ALA A 180 22.95 8.89 6.45
N GLY A 181 22.47 7.86 7.14
CA GLY A 181 21.07 7.75 7.56
C GLY A 181 20.12 7.30 6.45
N LEU A 182 20.63 6.73 5.35
CA LEU A 182 19.85 6.38 4.16
C LEU A 182 19.68 4.87 4.01
N LEU A 183 18.66 4.47 3.24
CA LEU A 183 18.36 3.08 2.87
C LEU A 183 18.37 2.93 1.34
N SER A 184 18.70 1.73 0.88
CA SER A 184 18.51 1.32 -0.52
C SER A 184 17.09 0.84 -0.77
N GLU A 185 16.83 0.41 -2.00
CA GLU A 185 15.58 -0.22 -2.40
C GLU A 185 15.34 -1.52 -1.64
N ASP A 186 16.30 -2.44 -1.77
CA ASP A 186 16.18 -3.79 -1.26
C ASP A 186 17.13 -4.07 -0.11
N ILE A 187 16.84 -5.11 0.66
CA ILE A 187 17.72 -5.65 1.71
C ILE A 187 17.78 -7.18 1.66
N GLY A 188 18.98 -7.73 1.80
CA GLY A 188 19.22 -9.18 1.86
C GLY A 188 18.72 -9.81 3.17
N PHE A 189 18.10 -10.98 3.10
CA PHE A 189 17.51 -11.64 4.28
C PHE A 189 18.54 -12.20 5.25
N SER A 190 19.63 -12.75 4.71
CA SER A 190 20.61 -13.53 5.45
C SER A 190 21.67 -12.67 6.12
N ASP A 191 22.09 -11.60 5.45
CA ASP A 191 23.20 -10.73 5.86
C ASP A 191 22.77 -9.30 6.20
N GLY A 192 21.57 -8.89 5.78
CA GLY A 192 21.09 -7.52 5.94
C GLY A 192 21.83 -6.51 5.05
N GLU A 193 22.50 -6.96 3.97
CA GLU A 193 23.15 -6.07 3.01
C GLU A 193 22.11 -5.25 2.26
N LEU A 194 22.44 -3.99 1.94
CA LEU A 194 21.59 -3.09 1.18
C LEU A 194 21.81 -3.28 -0.33
N TRP A 195 20.72 -3.51 -1.07
CA TRP A 195 20.72 -3.83 -2.51
C TRP A 195 19.89 -2.86 -3.34
N GLY A 196 20.16 -2.83 -4.65
CA GLY A 196 19.39 -2.06 -5.62
C GLY A 196 19.68 -0.56 -5.58
N ASN A 197 18.67 0.24 -5.93
CA ASN A 197 18.80 1.69 -6.02
C ASN A 197 19.21 2.31 -4.67
N TYR A 198 20.20 3.22 -4.67
CA TYR A 198 20.66 3.90 -3.47
C TYR A 198 20.99 5.39 -3.72
N PRO A 199 20.46 6.32 -2.89
CA PRO A 199 19.37 6.08 -1.94
C PRO A 199 18.06 5.79 -2.68
N GLN A 200 17.19 4.96 -2.08
CA GLN A 200 15.85 4.77 -2.63
C GLN A 200 14.84 5.66 -1.92
N THR A 201 14.26 6.61 -2.66
CA THR A 201 13.33 7.62 -2.14
C THR A 201 12.11 6.98 -1.48
N TYR A 202 11.56 5.91 -2.06
CA TYR A 202 10.43 5.18 -1.48
C TYR A 202 10.72 4.60 -0.10
N SER A 203 11.89 3.99 0.08
CA SER A 203 12.34 3.48 1.38
C SER A 203 12.47 4.60 2.42
N LEU A 204 12.92 5.79 2.00
CA LEU A 204 13.01 6.95 2.87
C LEU A 204 11.63 7.54 3.23
N VAL A 205 10.67 7.52 2.29
CA VAL A 205 9.28 7.92 2.57
C VAL A 205 8.67 6.99 3.61
N GLY A 206 8.81 5.67 3.46
CA GLY A 206 8.34 4.70 4.44
C GLY A 206 8.95 4.94 5.83
N LEU A 207 10.25 5.22 5.90
CA LEU A 207 10.92 5.59 7.14
C LEU A 207 10.30 6.82 7.81
N ILE A 208 10.10 7.90 7.03
CA ILE A 208 9.55 9.16 7.55
C ILE A 208 8.12 8.96 8.04
N ASN A 209 7.28 8.26 7.27
CA ASN A 209 5.89 8.01 7.63
C ASN A 209 5.80 7.19 8.92
N CYS A 210 6.55 6.10 9.04
CA CYS A 210 6.63 5.31 10.26
C CYS A 210 7.14 6.12 11.45
N ALA A 211 8.17 6.96 11.26
CA ALA A 211 8.68 7.82 12.32
C ALA A 211 7.60 8.78 12.85
N VAL A 212 6.83 9.42 11.95
CA VAL A 212 5.73 10.31 12.32
C VAL A 212 4.62 9.55 13.02
N LEU A 213 4.21 8.40 12.47
CA LEU A 213 3.12 7.58 13.00
C LEU A 213 3.42 7.00 14.38
N LEU A 214 4.65 6.52 14.60
CA LEU A 214 5.08 5.91 15.86
C LEU A 214 5.55 6.93 16.91
N SER A 215 5.67 8.21 16.54
CA SER A 215 6.07 9.26 17.48
C SER A 215 4.92 9.63 18.41
N ARG A 216 5.24 9.80 19.70
CA ARG A 216 4.27 10.39 20.63
C ARG A 216 4.04 11.85 20.25
N PRO A 217 2.81 12.38 20.37
CA PRO A 217 2.55 13.80 20.16
C PRO A 217 3.47 14.63 21.06
N TRP A 218 4.07 15.69 20.52
CA TRP A 218 4.95 16.58 21.29
C TRP A 218 4.23 17.20 22.51
N THR A 219 2.91 17.34 22.44
CA THR A 219 2.04 17.80 23.54
C THR A 219 1.88 16.79 24.67
N SER A 220 2.21 15.51 24.46
CA SER A 220 2.13 14.48 25.51
C SER A 220 3.31 14.49 26.48
N VAL A 221 4.34 15.28 26.18
CA VAL A 221 5.57 15.44 26.99
C VAL A 221 5.66 16.85 27.61
N ARG A 222 4.72 17.75 27.28
CA ARG A 222 4.53 19.03 27.96
C ARG A 222 3.49 18.89 29.07
#